data_AF-J9E2H0-F1
#
_entry.id   AF-J9E2H0-F1
#
_cell.length_a   1.000
_cell.length_b   1.000
_cell.length_c   1.000
_cell.angle_alpha   90.00
_cell.angle_beta   90.00
_cell.angle_gamma   90.00
#
_symmetry.space_group_name_H-M   'P 1'
#
loop_
_entity.id
_entity.type
_entity.pdbx_description
1 polymer ?
#
loop_
_entity_poly.entity_id
_entity_poly.type
_entity_poly.pdbx_seq_one_letter_code
_entity_poly.pdbx_strand_id
1 'polypeptide(L)'
;QLPERVKPQLFSLVQFVFGYDDEAAEKLLEQLMMCVRQRHLITVFRLGEDQKQDVDHAILTALLKEQNLSASDQLALALAWNRVDIARSDIFVLGQDWPKTALHNAMMEALINDRVDFVRLLLENGVSMGNFLTIGRLEELYNTDKGPPNTLFYVVRDVVKIRDGYRYRLPHIGLAIEKLMGYAYKSSYTTEPFRSKYVLYRNKLK
;
A
#
# COMPACT_ATOMS: atom_id res chain seq x y z
N GLN A 1 -28.12 -17.14 -18.02
CA GLN A 1 -28.08 -17.34 -19.48
C GLN A 1 -28.09 -15.99 -20.18
N LEU A 2 -27.46 -15.85 -21.35
CA LEU A 2 -27.64 -14.66 -22.20
C LEU A 2 -29.07 -14.66 -22.78
N PRO A 3 -29.67 -13.50 -23.07
CA PRO A 3 -30.99 -13.46 -23.69
C PRO A 3 -30.96 -14.16 -25.07
N GLU A 4 -31.98 -14.97 -25.37
CA GLU A 4 -32.14 -15.75 -26.61
C GLU A 4 -31.88 -14.93 -27.89
N ARG A 5 -32.17 -13.63 -27.87
CA ARG A 5 -31.99 -12.73 -29.02
C ARG A 5 -30.55 -12.29 -29.28
N VAL A 6 -29.66 -12.41 -28.30
CA VAL A 6 -28.27 -11.89 -28.40
C VAL A 6 -27.35 -12.88 -29.08
N LYS A 7 -27.58 -14.19 -28.91
CA LYS A 7 -26.74 -15.25 -29.48
C LYS A 7 -26.67 -15.20 -31.03
N PRO A 8 -27.79 -15.07 -31.76
CA PRO A 8 -27.76 -14.98 -33.22
C PRO A 8 -27.11 -13.68 -33.72
N GLN A 9 -27.33 -12.56 -33.01
CA GLN A 9 -26.71 -11.28 -33.34
C GLN A 9 -25.19 -11.30 -33.16
N LEU A 10 -24.71 -11.93 -32.08
CA LEU A 10 -23.28 -12.10 -31.83
C LEU A 10 -22.64 -12.99 -32.89
N PHE A 11 -23.32 -14.06 -33.30
CA PHE A 11 -22.87 -14.95 -34.36
C PHE A 11 -22.68 -14.20 -35.68
N SER A 12 -23.72 -13.48 -36.15
CA SER A 12 -23.63 -12.68 -37.38
C SER A 12 -22.56 -11.58 -37.29
N LEU A 13 -22.38 -10.96 -36.10
CA LEU A 13 -21.35 -9.96 -35.89
C LEU A 13 -19.93 -10.55 -35.99
N VAL A 14 -19.71 -11.72 -35.40
CA VAL A 14 -18.40 -12.42 -35.46
C VAL A 14 -18.05 -12.77 -36.90
N GLN A 15 -18.99 -13.32 -37.65
CA GLN A 15 -18.79 -13.62 -39.08
C GLN A 15 -18.44 -12.37 -39.88
N PHE A 16 -19.20 -11.30 -39.69
CA PHE A 16 -19.00 -10.06 -40.44
C PHE A 16 -17.69 -9.35 -40.11
N VAL A 17 -17.34 -9.25 -38.82
CA VAL A 17 -16.16 -8.49 -38.35
C VAL A 17 -14.86 -9.24 -38.63
N PHE A 18 -14.84 -10.56 -38.41
CA PHE A 18 -13.62 -11.36 -38.52
C PHE A 18 -13.52 -12.14 -39.85
N GLY A 19 -14.56 -12.13 -40.69
CA GLY A 19 -14.57 -12.84 -41.97
C GLY A 19 -14.56 -14.37 -41.81
N TYR A 20 -15.15 -14.88 -40.72
CA TYR A 20 -15.17 -16.31 -40.40
C TYR A 20 -16.32 -17.05 -41.11
N ASP A 21 -16.07 -18.32 -41.45
CA ASP A 21 -17.10 -19.26 -41.88
C ASP A 21 -17.98 -19.70 -40.69
N ASP A 22 -19.05 -20.45 -40.98
CA ASP A 22 -20.01 -20.87 -39.96
C ASP A 22 -19.35 -21.66 -38.82
N GLU A 23 -18.44 -22.59 -39.15
CA GLU A 23 -17.77 -23.46 -38.18
C GLU A 23 -16.81 -22.69 -37.27
N ALA A 24 -15.98 -21.78 -37.82
CA ALA A 24 -15.08 -20.95 -37.02
C ALA A 24 -15.84 -19.93 -36.15
N ALA A 25 -16.92 -19.35 -36.67
CA ALA A 25 -17.78 -18.44 -35.92
C ALA A 25 -18.48 -19.16 -34.75
N GLU A 26 -18.96 -20.38 -34.96
CA GLU A 26 -19.58 -21.19 -33.90
C GLU A 26 -18.58 -21.52 -32.80
N LYS A 27 -17.36 -21.92 -33.16
CA LYS A 27 -16.28 -22.21 -32.20
C LYS A 27 -15.88 -20.99 -31.37
N LEU A 28 -15.71 -19.82 -31.97
CA LEU A 28 -15.39 -18.59 -31.22
C LEU A 28 -16.56 -18.17 -30.32
N LEU A 29 -17.80 -18.35 -30.80
CA LEU A 29 -18.98 -18.08 -29.99
C LEU A 29 -19.03 -19.00 -28.76
N GLU A 30 -18.73 -20.28 -28.89
CA GLU A 30 -18.61 -21.20 -27.75
C GLU A 30 -17.56 -20.74 -26.74
N GLN A 31 -16.37 -20.34 -27.20
CA GLN A 31 -15.32 -19.82 -26.34
C GLN A 31 -15.76 -18.56 -25.58
N LEU A 32 -16.38 -17.60 -26.27
CA LEU A 32 -16.96 -16.41 -25.64
C LEU A 32 -18.03 -16.78 -24.61
N MET A 33 -18.91 -17.74 -24.93
CA MET A 33 -19.92 -18.21 -24.00
C MET A 33 -19.29 -18.87 -22.76
N MET A 34 -18.19 -19.62 -22.92
CA MET A 34 -17.45 -20.18 -21.79
C MET A 34 -16.88 -19.09 -20.88
N CYS A 35 -16.27 -18.04 -21.44
CA CYS A 35 -15.80 -16.90 -20.66
C CYS A 35 -16.96 -16.22 -19.91
N VAL A 36 -18.07 -15.94 -20.60
CA VAL A 36 -19.24 -15.23 -20.03
C VAL A 36 -20.02 -16.07 -19.02
N ARG A 37 -19.76 -17.38 -18.90
CA ARG A 37 -20.32 -18.20 -17.80
C ARG A 37 -19.79 -17.73 -16.44
N GLN A 38 -18.52 -17.35 -16.35
CA GLN A 38 -17.92 -16.81 -15.12
C GLN A 38 -18.08 -15.30 -15.07
N ARG A 39 -19.34 -14.83 -15.01
CA ARG A 39 -19.68 -13.39 -15.05
C ARG A 39 -18.97 -12.54 -13.98
N HIS A 40 -18.66 -13.16 -12.84
CA HIS A 40 -17.97 -12.52 -11.72
C HIS A 40 -16.52 -12.14 -12.11
N LEU A 41 -15.83 -12.95 -12.92
CA LEU A 41 -14.46 -12.65 -13.40
C LEU A 41 -14.38 -11.64 -14.55
N ILE A 42 -15.51 -11.14 -15.06
CA ILE A 42 -15.54 -10.22 -16.19
C ILE A 42 -15.79 -8.80 -15.70
N THR A 43 -14.83 -7.91 -15.97
CA THR A 43 -14.99 -6.46 -15.80
C THR A 43 -14.96 -5.78 -17.16
N VAL A 44 -15.92 -4.90 -17.42
CA VAL A 44 -16.00 -4.11 -18.66
C VAL A 44 -15.61 -2.67 -18.32
N PHE A 45 -14.49 -2.22 -18.88
CA PHE A 45 -14.05 -0.84 -18.79
C PHE A 45 -14.33 -0.12 -20.11
N ARG A 46 -14.92 1.07 -20.05
CA ARG A 46 -15.23 1.90 -21.22
C ARG A 46 -14.48 3.21 -21.15
N LEU A 47 -13.53 3.37 -22.06
CA LEU A 47 -12.71 4.58 -22.16
C LEU A 47 -13.58 5.76 -22.61
N GLY A 48 -13.69 6.80 -21.78
CA GLY A 48 -14.34 8.07 -22.13
C GLY A 48 -15.80 8.25 -21.68
N GLU A 49 -16.45 7.22 -21.13
CA GLU A 49 -17.82 7.36 -20.55
C GLU A 49 -17.79 7.92 -19.12
N ASP A 50 -16.77 7.57 -18.31
CA ASP A 50 -16.63 8.03 -16.93
C ASP A 50 -15.29 8.76 -16.73
N GLN A 51 -15.32 10.10 -16.60
CA GLN A 51 -14.12 10.93 -16.35
C GLN A 51 -13.44 10.65 -14.99
N LYS A 52 -13.97 9.75 -14.16
CA LYS A 52 -13.49 9.47 -12.80
C LYS A 52 -12.68 8.18 -12.65
N GLN A 53 -12.71 7.29 -13.64
CA GLN A 53 -12.04 5.99 -13.52
C GLN A 53 -10.91 5.87 -14.55
N ASP A 54 -9.69 6.09 -14.07
CA ASP A 54 -8.48 5.74 -14.81
C ASP A 54 -8.35 4.21 -14.95
N VAL A 55 -7.55 3.75 -15.91
CA VAL A 55 -7.40 2.31 -16.23
C VAL A 55 -6.91 1.49 -15.03
N ASP A 56 -6.01 2.05 -14.24
CA ASP A 56 -5.50 1.48 -13.00
C ASP A 56 -6.61 1.30 -11.94
N HIS A 57 -7.60 2.20 -11.89
CA HIS A 57 -8.79 2.05 -11.04
C HIS A 57 -9.55 0.78 -11.44
N ALA A 58 -9.84 0.64 -12.74
CA ALA A 58 -10.63 -0.47 -13.25
C ALA A 58 -9.93 -1.82 -13.02
N ILE A 59 -8.60 -1.88 -13.22
CA ILE A 59 -7.81 -3.08 -12.95
C ILE A 59 -7.83 -3.41 -11.46
N LEU A 60 -7.57 -2.43 -10.60
CA LEU A 60 -7.51 -2.67 -9.17
C LEU A 60 -8.88 -3.08 -8.61
N THR A 61 -9.96 -2.39 -8.96
CA THR A 61 -11.33 -2.75 -8.54
C THR A 61 -11.74 -4.13 -9.07
N ALA A 62 -11.32 -4.52 -10.28
CA ALA A 62 -11.56 -5.87 -10.79
C ALA A 62 -10.86 -6.94 -9.94
N LEU A 63 -9.61 -6.70 -9.52
CA LEU A 63 -8.87 -7.61 -8.65
C LEU A 63 -9.48 -7.71 -7.25
N LEU A 64 -9.92 -6.58 -6.69
CA LEU A 64 -10.49 -6.50 -5.34
C LEU A 64 -11.87 -7.16 -5.22
N LYS A 65 -12.69 -7.12 -6.28
CA LYS A 65 -14.03 -7.72 -6.28
C LYS A 65 -14.04 -9.25 -6.16
N GLU A 66 -13.02 -9.91 -6.71
CA GLU A 66 -13.10 -11.34 -7.02
C GLU A 66 -12.08 -12.21 -6.31
N GLN A 67 -10.93 -11.65 -5.96
CA GLN A 67 -10.05 -12.36 -5.05
C GLN A 67 -10.67 -12.22 -3.65
N ASN A 68 -10.97 -13.35 -2.98
CA ASN A 68 -11.33 -13.42 -1.56
C ASN A 68 -10.15 -12.96 -0.66
N LEU A 69 -9.54 -11.83 -1.00
CA LEU A 69 -8.46 -11.18 -0.28
C LEU A 69 -9.00 -10.76 1.07
N SER A 70 -8.17 -10.92 2.09
CA SER A 70 -8.46 -10.28 3.35
C SER A 70 -8.48 -8.75 3.14
N ALA A 71 -9.25 -8.05 3.96
CA ALA A 71 -9.22 -6.60 4.03
C ALA A 71 -7.79 -6.02 4.08
N SER A 72 -6.89 -6.68 4.82
CA SER A 72 -5.48 -6.30 4.91
C SER A 72 -4.75 -6.40 3.58
N ASP A 73 -4.99 -7.45 2.79
CA ASP A 73 -4.36 -7.64 1.48
C ASP A 73 -4.91 -6.66 0.46
N GLN A 74 -6.23 -6.38 0.51
CA GLN A 74 -6.87 -5.36 -0.30
C GLN A 74 -6.21 -3.98 -0.04
N LEU A 75 -6.04 -3.63 1.24
CA LEU A 75 -5.42 -2.36 1.63
C LEU A 75 -3.95 -2.29 1.20
N ALA A 76 -3.20 -3.39 1.34
CA ALA A 76 -1.82 -3.46 0.89
C ALA A 76 -1.71 -3.27 -0.63
N LEU A 77 -2.64 -3.85 -1.40
CA LEU A 77 -2.69 -3.68 -2.85
C LEU A 77 -3.01 -2.24 -3.24
N ALA A 78 -4.00 -1.62 -2.60
CA ALA A 78 -4.33 -0.21 -2.84
C ALA A 78 -3.17 0.73 -2.48
N LEU A 79 -2.44 0.45 -1.39
CA LEU A 79 -1.22 1.18 -1.00
C LEU A 79 -0.12 1.06 -2.06
N ALA A 80 0.15 -0.15 -2.54
CA ALA A 80 1.16 -0.42 -3.56
C ALA A 80 0.87 0.33 -4.87
N TRP A 81 -0.41 0.41 -5.24
CA TRP A 81 -0.89 1.13 -6.42
C TRP A 81 -1.10 2.63 -6.19
N ASN A 82 -0.92 3.11 -4.96
CA ASN A 82 -1.20 4.49 -4.55
C ASN A 82 -2.64 4.95 -4.87
N ARG A 83 -3.62 4.05 -4.70
CA ARG A 83 -5.05 4.32 -4.94
C ARG A 83 -5.82 4.50 -3.64
N VAL A 84 -5.62 5.67 -3.03
CA VAL A 84 -6.28 6.04 -1.77
C VAL A 84 -7.79 6.21 -1.93
N ASP A 85 -8.24 6.60 -3.11
CA ASP A 85 -9.64 6.73 -3.46
C ASP A 85 -10.36 5.38 -3.38
N ILE A 86 -9.78 4.32 -3.95
CA ILE A 86 -10.29 2.95 -3.83
C ILE A 86 -10.25 2.48 -2.38
N ALA A 87 -9.15 2.73 -1.66
CA ALA A 87 -9.08 2.37 -0.25
C ALA A 87 -10.20 3.02 0.57
N ARG A 88 -10.53 4.28 0.28
CA ARG A 88 -11.58 5.03 0.97
C ARG A 88 -12.99 4.54 0.61
N SER A 89 -13.28 4.28 -0.66
CA SER A 89 -14.63 3.92 -1.10
C SER A 89 -14.96 2.43 -0.90
N ASP A 90 -13.98 1.56 -1.13
CA ASP A 90 -14.25 0.12 -1.33
C ASP A 90 -13.67 -0.73 -0.18
N ILE A 91 -12.66 -0.25 0.55
CA ILE A 91 -11.93 -1.04 1.57
C ILE A 91 -12.29 -0.60 2.99
N PHE A 92 -12.31 0.71 3.27
CA PHE A 92 -12.73 1.26 4.56
C PHE A 92 -14.24 1.48 4.63
N VAL A 93 -15.00 0.37 4.53
CA VAL A 93 -16.46 0.38 4.63
C VAL A 93 -16.94 0.32 6.08
N LEU A 94 -18.11 0.93 6.34
CA LEU A 94 -18.75 0.92 7.66
C LEU A 94 -19.04 -0.51 8.14
N GLY A 95 -18.67 -0.82 9.37
CA GLY A 95 -18.91 -2.12 10.02
C GLY A 95 -17.78 -3.14 9.89
N GLN A 96 -16.70 -2.80 9.17
CA GLN A 96 -15.50 -3.63 9.11
C GLN A 96 -14.59 -3.38 10.31
N ASP A 97 -14.28 -4.45 11.05
CA ASP A 97 -13.37 -4.35 12.19
C ASP A 97 -11.92 -4.59 11.74
N TRP A 98 -11.03 -3.67 12.11
CA TRP A 98 -9.65 -3.67 11.64
C TRP A 98 -8.69 -4.05 12.76
N PRO A 99 -7.87 -5.11 12.57
CA PRO A 99 -6.85 -5.43 13.55
C PRO A 99 -5.79 -4.31 13.58
N LYS A 100 -5.45 -3.85 14.78
CA LYS A 100 -4.45 -2.78 14.99
C LYS A 100 -3.12 -3.08 14.30
N THR A 101 -2.73 -4.34 14.23
CA THR A 101 -1.50 -4.78 13.55
C THR A 101 -1.54 -4.50 12.06
N ALA A 102 -2.66 -4.77 11.37
CA ALA A 102 -2.80 -4.48 9.94
C ALA A 102 -2.73 -2.98 9.68
N LEU A 103 -3.45 -2.17 10.46
CA LEU A 103 -3.41 -0.71 10.32
C LEU A 103 -2.03 -0.13 10.61
N HIS A 104 -1.32 -0.66 11.61
CA HIS A 104 0.05 -0.25 11.88
C HIS A 104 1.02 -0.66 10.76
N ASN A 105 0.85 -1.84 10.16
CA ASN A 105 1.70 -2.26 9.04
C ASN A 105 1.43 -1.38 7.81
N ALA A 106 0.16 -1.10 7.51
CA ALA A 106 -0.23 -0.17 6.47
C ALA A 106 0.33 1.25 6.71
N MET A 107 0.35 1.71 7.97
CA MET A 107 0.94 3.00 8.34
C MET A 107 2.47 3.02 8.13
N MET A 108 3.17 1.94 8.48
CA MET A 108 4.61 1.82 8.18
C MET A 108 4.87 1.94 6.68
N GLU A 109 4.15 1.18 5.86
CA GLU A 109 4.28 1.24 4.40
C GLU A 109 3.93 2.62 3.84
N ALA A 110 2.86 3.26 4.33
CA ALA A 110 2.49 4.59 3.89
C ALA A 110 3.57 5.63 4.19
N LEU A 111 4.19 5.58 5.38
CA LEU A 111 5.28 6.48 5.76
C LEU A 111 6.56 6.22 4.96
N ILE A 112 6.94 4.96 4.78
CA ILE A 112 8.15 4.55 4.05
C ILE A 112 8.07 4.95 2.56
N ASN A 113 6.88 4.87 1.95
CA ASN A 113 6.68 5.16 0.54
C ASN A 113 6.12 6.58 0.27
N ASP A 114 6.20 7.49 1.24
CA ASP A 114 5.76 8.89 1.15
C ASP A 114 4.30 9.06 0.66
N ARG A 115 3.39 8.21 1.16
CA ARG A 115 1.97 8.20 0.79
C ARG A 115 1.13 9.01 1.77
N VAL A 116 1.24 10.34 1.70
CA VAL A 116 0.60 11.28 2.64
C VAL A 116 -0.92 11.08 2.74
N ASP A 117 -1.61 10.86 1.62
CA ASP A 117 -3.06 10.67 1.63
C ASP A 117 -3.49 9.38 2.33
N PHE A 118 -2.69 8.31 2.22
CA PHE A 118 -2.89 7.10 3.00
C PHE A 118 -2.61 7.29 4.48
N VAL A 119 -1.58 8.07 4.84
CA VAL A 119 -1.34 8.42 6.26
C VAL A 119 -2.58 9.13 6.83
N ARG A 120 -3.14 10.10 6.10
CA ARG A 120 -4.37 10.79 6.51
C ARG A 120 -5.54 9.82 6.66
N LEU A 121 -5.76 8.97 5.66
CA LEU A 121 -6.83 7.96 5.68
C LEU A 121 -6.70 7.00 6.88
N LEU A 122 -5.49 6.55 7.19
CA LEU A 122 -5.24 5.63 8.31
C LEU A 122 -5.43 6.29 9.67
N LEU A 123 -5.07 7.57 9.82
CA LEU A 123 -5.35 8.35 11.01
C LEU A 123 -6.86 8.55 11.22
N GLU A 124 -7.61 8.82 10.14
CA GLU A 124 -9.08 8.91 10.15
C GLU A 124 -9.73 7.56 10.57
N ASN A 125 -9.10 6.44 10.22
CA ASN A 125 -9.62 5.08 10.45
C ASN A 125 -9.01 4.37 11.68
N GLY A 126 -8.55 5.13 12.68
CA GLY A 126 -8.26 4.60 14.01
C GLY A 126 -6.79 4.31 14.34
N VAL A 127 -5.84 4.68 13.47
CA VAL A 127 -4.43 4.68 13.85
C VAL A 127 -4.13 5.83 14.80
N SER A 128 -3.66 5.53 16.01
CA SER A 128 -3.13 6.51 16.95
C SER A 128 -1.60 6.53 16.91
N MET A 129 -1.00 7.67 16.58
CA MET A 129 0.46 7.82 16.49
C MET A 129 1.18 7.48 17.80
N GLY A 130 0.57 7.77 18.96
CA GLY A 130 1.15 7.45 20.27
C GLY A 130 1.24 5.94 20.54
N ASN A 131 0.29 5.16 20.01
CA ASN A 131 0.30 3.69 20.11
C ASN A 131 1.11 3.03 18.99
N PHE A 132 1.17 3.68 17.83
CA PHE A 132 1.88 3.21 16.66
C PHE A 132 3.40 3.33 16.82
N LEU A 133 3.91 4.49 17.25
CA LEU A 133 5.35 4.79 17.31
C LEU A 133 6.05 4.09 18.47
N THR A 134 6.52 2.87 18.22
CA THR A 134 7.42 2.15 19.11
C THR A 134 8.88 2.48 18.82
N ILE A 135 9.79 2.15 19.75
CA ILE A 135 11.24 2.28 19.53
C ILE A 135 11.67 1.55 18.25
N GLY A 136 11.16 0.34 18.03
CA GLY A 136 11.53 -0.45 16.85
C GLY A 136 11.07 0.15 15.54
N ARG A 137 9.79 0.57 15.45
CA ARG A 137 9.27 1.22 14.23
C ARG A 137 9.98 2.53 13.93
N LEU A 138 10.25 3.33 14.97
CA LEU A 138 10.96 4.58 14.78
C LEU A 138 12.41 4.34 14.30
N GLU A 139 13.11 3.35 14.85
CA GLU A 139 14.42 2.95 14.31
C GLU A 139 14.34 2.47 12.87
N GLU A 140 13.32 1.69 12.52
CA GLU A 140 13.09 1.23 11.16
C GLU A 140 12.87 2.40 10.20
N LEU A 141 12.04 3.39 10.58
CA LEU A 141 11.83 4.61 9.80
C LEU A 141 13.13 5.41 9.59
N TYR A 142 13.99 5.54 10.61
CA TYR A 142 15.28 6.23 10.44
C TYR A 142 16.30 5.46 9.60
N ASN A 143 16.09 4.16 9.39
CA ASN A 143 16.99 3.28 8.66
C ASN A 143 16.44 2.87 7.28
N THR A 144 15.32 3.46 6.85
CA THR A 144 14.80 3.20 5.51
C THR A 144 15.80 3.69 4.45
N ASP A 145 15.93 2.91 3.38
CA ASP A 145 16.64 3.29 2.16
C ASP A 145 15.72 4.00 1.16
N LYS A 146 14.40 3.99 1.41
CA LYS A 146 13.41 4.70 0.62
C LYS A 146 13.31 6.14 1.09
N GLY A 147 13.73 7.07 0.24
CA GLY A 147 13.67 8.49 0.53
C GLY A 147 14.68 9.29 -0.27
N PRO A 148 14.67 10.63 -0.14
CA PRO A 148 15.68 11.45 -0.78
C PRO A 148 17.07 11.14 -0.20
N PRO A 149 18.15 11.40 -0.97
CA PRO A 149 19.51 11.36 -0.44
C PRO A 149 19.59 12.16 0.87
N ASN A 150 20.00 11.50 1.95
CA ASN A 150 20.07 12.12 3.27
C ASN A 150 21.52 12.32 3.72
N THR A 151 21.74 13.35 4.53
CA THR A 151 23.05 13.69 5.10
C THR A 151 23.25 13.10 6.50
N LEU A 152 22.29 12.31 6.99
CA LEU A 152 22.26 11.81 8.36
C LEU A 152 23.51 10.99 8.69
N PHE A 153 24.01 10.21 7.74
CA PHE A 153 25.23 9.43 7.89
C PHE A 153 26.41 10.29 8.34
N TYR A 154 26.66 11.39 7.63
CA TYR A 154 27.78 12.28 7.90
C TYR A 154 27.63 12.98 9.25
N VAL A 155 26.42 13.43 9.58
CA VAL A 155 26.15 14.08 10.87
C VAL A 155 26.38 13.11 12.03
N VAL A 156 25.88 11.88 11.94
CA VAL A 156 26.04 10.83 12.97
C VAL A 156 27.51 10.38 13.08
N ARG A 157 28.22 10.27 11.95
CA ARG A 157 29.65 9.93 11.91
C ARG A 157 30.48 10.92 12.69
N ASP A 158 30.18 12.20 12.57
CA ASP A 158 30.94 13.23 13.28
C ASP A 158 30.75 13.17 14.81
N VAL A 159 29.62 12.67 15.30
CA VAL A 159 29.34 12.58 16.75
C VAL A 159 29.68 11.23 17.38
N VAL A 160 29.63 10.12 16.61
CA VAL A 160 29.77 8.76 17.16
C VAL A 160 30.80 7.88 16.42
N LYS A 161 31.53 8.43 15.44
CA LYS A 161 32.56 7.70 14.66
C LYS A 161 32.08 6.34 14.12
N ILE A 162 31.00 6.37 13.34
CA ILE A 162 30.41 5.17 12.72
C ILE A 162 31.11 4.78 11.41
N ARG A 163 30.92 3.53 10.96
CA ARG A 163 31.45 2.98 9.70
C ARG A 163 30.34 2.80 8.66
N ASP A 164 30.69 2.50 7.42
CA ASP A 164 29.72 2.13 6.38
C ASP A 164 28.92 0.89 6.78
N GLY A 165 27.65 0.84 6.38
CA GLY A 165 26.71 -0.21 6.78
C GLY A 165 26.20 -0.09 8.23
N TYR A 166 26.51 1.00 8.92
CA TYR A 166 26.00 1.22 10.28
C TYR A 166 24.48 1.43 10.30
N ARG A 167 23.78 0.63 11.10
CA ARG A 167 22.34 0.80 11.37
C ARG A 167 22.15 1.83 12.48
N TYR A 168 21.46 2.93 12.18
CA TYR A 168 21.19 4.01 13.11
C TYR A 168 20.46 3.54 14.37
N ARG A 169 20.87 4.10 15.50
CA ARG A 169 20.30 3.86 16.82
C ARG A 169 19.74 5.17 17.37
N LEU A 170 18.57 5.15 18.00
CA LEU A 170 17.92 6.39 18.46
C LEU A 170 18.83 7.27 19.34
N PRO A 171 19.64 6.76 20.29
CA PRO A 171 20.55 7.61 21.06
C PRO A 171 21.59 8.34 20.21
N HIS A 172 22.06 7.74 19.11
CA HIS A 172 23.03 8.37 18.20
C HIS A 172 22.36 9.45 17.34
N ILE A 173 21.11 9.21 16.93
CA ILE A 173 20.27 10.22 16.28
C ILE A 173 20.04 11.39 17.23
N GLY A 174 19.83 11.11 18.53
CA GLY A 174 19.78 12.13 19.57
C GLY A 174 21.00 13.04 19.57
N LEU A 175 22.20 12.47 19.57
CA LEU A 175 23.45 13.25 19.50
C LEU A 175 23.58 14.07 18.21
N ALA A 176 23.12 13.52 17.08
CA ALA A 176 23.08 14.26 15.82
C ALA A 176 22.12 15.47 15.90
N ILE A 177 20.93 15.30 16.49
CA ILE A 177 19.97 16.39 16.71
C ILE A 177 20.58 17.46 17.62
N GLU A 178 21.23 17.08 18.72
CA GLU A 178 21.88 18.02 19.64
C GLU A 178 22.99 18.83 18.94
N LYS A 179 23.80 18.17 18.11
CA LYS A 179 24.81 18.86 17.29
C LYS A 179 24.18 19.87 16.35
N LEU A 180 23.12 19.50 15.62
CA LEU A 180 22.42 20.39 14.69
C LEU A 180 21.75 21.58 15.40
N MET A 181 21.31 21.38 16.64
CA MET A 181 20.67 22.41 17.48
C MET A 181 21.67 23.23 18.32
N GLY A 182 22.97 23.08 18.11
CA GLY A 182 24.01 23.87 18.78
C GLY A 182 24.32 23.46 20.23
N TYR A 183 24.10 22.20 20.60
CA TYR A 183 24.41 21.57 21.90
C TYR A 183 23.73 22.15 23.15
N ALA A 184 23.08 23.31 23.06
CA ALA A 184 22.25 23.86 24.14
C ALA A 184 20.93 23.09 24.30
N TYR A 185 20.47 22.45 23.22
CA TYR A 185 19.33 21.55 23.25
C TYR A 185 19.76 20.14 23.70
N LYS A 186 18.95 19.50 24.54
CA LYS A 186 19.11 18.10 24.93
C LYS A 186 17.99 17.26 24.33
N SER A 187 18.34 16.31 23.49
CA SER A 187 17.39 15.43 22.82
C SER A 187 16.74 14.45 23.80
N SER A 188 15.46 14.15 23.62
CA SER A 188 14.76 13.13 24.40
C SER A 188 15.44 11.76 24.30
N TYR A 189 16.09 11.45 23.18
CA TYR A 189 16.80 10.19 22.94
C TYR A 189 18.12 10.06 23.73
N THR A 190 18.69 11.14 24.24
CA THR A 190 19.95 11.11 25.00
C THR A 190 19.72 11.14 26.51
N THR A 191 18.49 11.36 26.96
CA THR A 191 18.13 11.38 28.38
C THR A 191 18.31 10.02 29.04
N GLU A 192 18.65 10.01 30.33
CA GLU A 192 18.85 8.77 31.08
C GLU A 192 17.62 7.87 31.12
N PRO A 193 16.38 8.37 31.36
CA PRO A 193 15.18 7.54 31.34
C PRO A 193 14.98 6.83 29.99
N PHE A 194 15.23 7.54 28.88
CA PHE A 194 15.13 6.95 27.55
C PHE A 194 16.22 5.92 27.32
N ARG A 195 17.48 6.20 27.71
CA ARG A 195 18.60 5.26 27.58
C ARG A 195 18.32 3.95 28.30
N SER A 196 17.81 4.00 29.54
CA SER A 196 17.42 2.79 30.28
C SER A 196 16.35 1.99 29.54
N LYS A 197 15.29 2.66 29.04
CA LYS A 197 14.24 2.03 28.24
C LYS A 197 14.78 1.40 26.95
N TYR A 198 15.71 2.09 26.30
CA TYR A 198 16.34 1.66 25.06
C TYR A 198 17.21 0.41 25.27
N VAL A 199 18.00 0.36 26.34
CA VAL A 199 18.80 -0.83 26.70
C VAL A 199 17.91 -2.05 26.92
N LEU A 200 16.80 -1.89 27.65
CA LEU A 200 15.82 -2.96 27.86
C LEU A 200 15.23 -3.46 26.53
N TYR A 201 14.86 -2.54 25.63
CA TYR A 201 14.40 -2.89 24.29
C TYR A 201 15.45 -3.69 23.51
N ARG A 202 16.71 -3.24 23.51
CA ARG A 202 17.81 -3.91 22.81
C ARG A 202 18.11 -5.30 23.35
N ASN A 203 17.94 -5.52 24.66
CA ASN A 203 18.13 -6.83 25.27
C ASN A 203 17.04 -7.83 24.87
N LYS A 204 15.82 -7.38 24.57
CA LYS A 204 14.73 -8.24 24.09
C LYS A 204 14.90 -8.70 22.63
N LEU A 205 15.80 -8.09 21.88
CA LEU A 205 16.11 -8.44 20.49
C LEU A 205 17.26 -9.44 20.36
N LYS A 206 17.96 -9.73 21.46
CA LYS A 206 19.00 -10.77 21.52
C LYS A 206 18.38 -12.09 21.92
#